data_AF-A0A0R3LP19-F1
#
_entry.id   AF-A0A0R3LP19-F1
#
_cell.length_a   1.000
_cell.length_b   1.000
_cell.length_c   1.000
_cell.angle_alpha   90.00
_cell.angle_beta   90.00
_cell.angle_gamma   90.00
#
_symmetry.space_group_name_H-M   'P 1'
#
loop_
_entity.id
_entity.type
_entity.pdbx_description
1 polymer ?
#
loop_
_entity_poly.entity_id
_entity_poly.type
_entity_poly.pdbx_seq_one_letter_code
_entity_poly.pdbx_strand_id
1 'polypeptide(L)'
;MTQKATTMLKLTPGQERTVRQIQEHSFRAYCKHAGYEEQEHAALLFSFARKKLDDILANVDLKDIDDDEQRQRLEAILKADNFLDLRQAEMEDRRKGYAKTLAAAADRLPIAYEYTAGLCEKFGLAKPEAERPSSIRGWVEAVPLLMSWDWEFNAFMGKATLIDDLPCICIYESLLSACDAFLDCIAPVAINFGSKTRARPTSDCEAMGSESEFMERLHSCLRLLLGESNYGLASKDEIERKSRNTIMAMTEGSVQMVWFHEFGHLLLGHLEQPESHTIEFEADRFALSVIANDTAGKPLAVWPGLGSMTIFILLDIIETIEKHDETPSHPSAKRRIKAALDFWEKANPLVFTAARSFLPSVTATCIRRCSATGMCHSRISRVRN
;
A
#
# COMPACT_ATOMS: atom_id res chain seq x y z
N MET A 1 -12.60 23.75 -29.64
CA MET A 1 -11.44 23.66 -28.74
C MET A 1 -10.95 22.22 -28.78
N THR A 2 -9.86 21.97 -29.51
CA THR A 2 -9.22 20.66 -29.60
C THR A 2 -8.49 20.38 -28.28
N GLN A 3 -8.95 19.36 -27.53
CA GLN A 3 -8.17 18.77 -26.44
C GLN A 3 -6.79 18.40 -27.01
N LYS A 4 -5.74 19.12 -26.61
CA LYS A 4 -4.37 18.65 -26.81
C LYS A 4 -4.28 17.33 -26.06
N ALA A 5 -3.96 16.26 -26.78
CA ALA A 5 -3.72 14.96 -26.19
C ALA A 5 -2.72 15.12 -25.04
N THR A 6 -3.11 14.64 -23.86
CA THR A 6 -2.23 14.55 -22.70
C THR A 6 -1.07 13.65 -23.10
N THR A 7 0.10 14.24 -23.37
CA THR A 7 1.30 13.45 -23.64
C THR A 7 1.67 12.76 -22.33
N MET A 8 1.39 11.46 -22.22
CA MET A 8 1.96 10.64 -21.15
C MET A 8 3.47 10.83 -21.18
N LEU A 9 4.10 10.94 -20.01
CA LEU A 9 5.55 10.94 -19.94
C LEU A 9 6.04 9.58 -20.45
N LYS A 10 6.45 9.54 -21.71
CA LYS A 10 7.10 8.37 -22.26
C LYS A 10 8.51 8.39 -21.72
N LEU A 11 8.78 7.49 -20.80
CA LEU A 11 10.14 7.15 -20.44
C LEU A 11 10.94 6.92 -21.72
N THR A 12 12.16 7.43 -21.76
CA THR A 12 13.09 7.04 -22.83
C THR A 12 13.38 5.53 -22.72
N PRO A 13 13.76 4.85 -23.80
CA PRO A 13 14.20 3.45 -23.72
C PRO A 13 15.37 3.23 -22.74
N GLY A 14 16.15 4.29 -22.43
CA GLY A 14 17.15 4.27 -21.36
C GLY A 14 16.50 4.17 -19.99
N GLN A 15 15.60 5.10 -19.67
CA GLN A 15 14.89 5.15 -18.39
C GLN A 15 14.02 3.91 -18.15
N GLU A 16 13.35 3.37 -19.18
CA GLU A 16 12.58 2.12 -19.06
C GLU A 16 13.48 0.95 -18.63
N ARG A 17 14.69 0.86 -19.19
CA ARG A 17 15.67 -0.16 -18.78
C ARG A 17 16.17 0.08 -17.37
N THR A 18 16.43 1.32 -16.98
CA THR A 18 16.85 1.68 -15.62
C THR A 18 15.79 1.29 -14.59
N VAL A 19 14.51 1.65 -14.84
CA VAL A 19 13.35 1.23 -14.04
C VAL A 19 13.36 -0.29 -13.86
N ARG A 20 13.44 -1.02 -14.97
CA ARG A 20 13.39 -2.48 -14.95
C ARG A 20 14.53 -3.09 -14.16
N GLN A 21 15.75 -2.58 -14.33
CA GLN A 21 16.93 -3.03 -13.58
C GLN A 21 16.79 -2.80 -12.07
N ILE A 22 16.25 -1.65 -11.66
CA ILE A 22 16.00 -1.36 -10.24
C ILE A 22 14.98 -2.35 -9.66
N GLN A 23 13.86 -2.59 -10.37
CA GLN A 23 12.83 -3.53 -9.95
C GLN A 23 13.37 -4.96 -9.83
N GLU A 24 14.10 -5.43 -10.84
CA GLU A 24 14.73 -6.76 -10.84
C GLU A 24 15.77 -6.90 -9.72
N HIS A 25 16.57 -5.86 -9.48
CA HIS A 25 17.54 -5.86 -8.39
C HIS A 25 16.86 -5.94 -7.02
N SER A 26 15.80 -5.15 -6.81
CA SER A 26 15.00 -5.16 -5.58
C SER A 26 14.37 -6.54 -5.35
N PHE A 27 13.75 -7.14 -6.37
CA PHE A 27 13.17 -8.49 -6.28
C PHE A 27 14.22 -9.57 -6.00
N ARG A 28 15.40 -9.48 -6.63
CA ARG A 28 16.52 -10.39 -6.36
C ARG A 28 17.01 -10.27 -4.92
N ALA A 29 17.14 -9.05 -4.40
CA ALA A 29 17.55 -8.81 -3.03
C ALA A 29 16.56 -9.44 -2.04
N TYR A 30 15.25 -9.26 -2.30
CA TYR A 30 14.19 -9.94 -1.56
C TYR A 30 14.33 -11.47 -1.60
N CYS A 31 14.46 -12.08 -2.78
CA CYS A 31 14.62 -13.53 -2.92
C CYS A 31 15.85 -14.06 -2.17
N LYS A 32 16.97 -13.35 -2.29
CA LYS A 32 18.22 -13.70 -1.58
C LYS A 32 18.04 -13.66 -0.07
N HIS A 33 17.37 -12.63 0.45
CA HIS A 33 17.08 -12.51 1.87
C HIS A 33 16.19 -13.65 2.36
N ALA A 34 15.18 -14.00 1.55
CA ALA A 34 14.23 -15.07 1.80
C ALA A 34 14.82 -16.48 1.74
N GLY A 35 16.00 -16.64 1.12
CA GLY A 35 16.56 -17.95 0.78
C GLY A 35 15.86 -18.63 -0.39
N TYR A 36 15.32 -17.85 -1.33
CA TYR A 36 14.72 -18.35 -2.57
C TYR A 36 15.66 -18.22 -3.76
N GLU A 37 15.57 -19.18 -4.68
CA GLU A 37 16.10 -19.02 -6.03
C GLU A 37 15.16 -18.13 -6.85
N GLU A 38 15.68 -17.01 -7.36
CA GLU A 38 14.91 -15.93 -8.01
C GLU A 38 13.98 -16.45 -9.11
N GLN A 39 14.52 -17.29 -10.01
CA GLN A 39 13.77 -17.80 -11.16
C GLN A 39 12.66 -18.78 -10.75
N GLU A 40 12.95 -19.69 -9.83
CA GLU A 40 11.97 -20.67 -9.34
C GLU A 40 10.84 -19.96 -8.58
N HIS A 41 11.20 -18.98 -7.75
CA HIS A 41 10.23 -18.21 -6.99
C HIS A 41 9.34 -17.35 -7.91
N ALA A 42 9.93 -16.62 -8.86
CA ALA A 42 9.16 -15.85 -9.85
C ALA A 42 8.19 -16.74 -10.64
N ALA A 43 8.62 -17.93 -11.07
CA ALA A 43 7.77 -18.88 -11.78
C ALA A 43 6.61 -19.38 -10.92
N LEU A 44 6.87 -19.68 -9.64
CA LEU A 44 5.85 -20.09 -8.67
C LEU A 44 4.80 -18.99 -8.50
N LEU A 45 5.23 -17.75 -8.22
CA LEU A 45 4.33 -16.60 -8.04
C LEU A 45 3.49 -16.33 -9.29
N PHE A 46 4.12 -16.37 -10.46
CA PHE A 46 3.44 -16.19 -11.73
C PHE A 46 2.37 -17.27 -11.97
N SER A 47 2.70 -18.54 -11.74
CA SER A 47 1.75 -19.65 -11.91
C SER A 47 0.52 -19.51 -11.00
N PHE A 48 0.74 -19.07 -9.76
CA PHE A 48 -0.32 -18.86 -8.78
C PHE A 48 -1.22 -17.68 -9.16
N ALA A 49 -0.63 -16.55 -9.55
CA ALA A 49 -1.38 -15.38 -9.98
C ALA A 49 -2.18 -15.66 -11.27
N ARG A 50 -1.60 -16.38 -12.24
CA ARG A 50 -2.29 -16.84 -13.44
C ARG A 50 -3.48 -17.73 -13.13
N LYS A 51 -3.31 -18.73 -12.27
CA LYS A 51 -4.42 -19.60 -11.86
C LYS A 51 -5.57 -18.81 -11.21
N LYS A 52 -5.26 -17.84 -10.35
CA LYS A 52 -6.28 -16.97 -9.74
C LYS A 52 -7.02 -16.14 -10.79
N LEU A 53 -6.30 -15.59 -11.77
CA LEU A 53 -6.89 -14.85 -12.86
C LEU A 53 -7.81 -15.74 -13.70
N ASP A 54 -7.37 -16.95 -14.05
CA ASP A 54 -8.16 -17.92 -14.81
C ASP A 54 -9.44 -18.31 -14.05
N ASP A 55 -9.36 -18.53 -12.73
CA ASP A 55 -10.53 -18.81 -11.88
C ASP A 55 -11.54 -17.65 -11.88
N ILE A 56 -11.07 -16.39 -11.88
CA ILE A 56 -11.94 -15.21 -11.96
C ILE A 56 -12.59 -15.14 -13.35
N LEU A 57 -11.79 -15.29 -14.40
CA LEU A 57 -12.24 -15.18 -15.79
C LEU A 57 -13.16 -16.32 -16.22
N ALA A 58 -13.04 -17.50 -15.62
CA ALA A 58 -13.98 -18.60 -15.83
C ALA A 58 -15.44 -18.23 -15.50
N ASN A 59 -15.65 -17.16 -14.72
CA ASN A 59 -16.96 -16.66 -14.31
C ASN A 59 -17.32 -15.29 -14.93
N VAL A 60 -16.52 -14.78 -15.86
CA VAL A 60 -16.71 -13.48 -16.51
C VAL A 60 -16.74 -13.66 -18.03
N ASP A 61 -17.83 -13.30 -18.69
CA ASP A 61 -17.83 -13.21 -20.15
C ASP A 61 -17.15 -11.89 -20.57
N LEU A 62 -15.97 -11.99 -21.18
CA LEU A 62 -15.20 -10.85 -21.65
C LEU A 62 -15.96 -9.98 -22.66
N LYS A 63 -16.96 -10.54 -23.34
CA LYS A 63 -17.83 -9.83 -24.28
C LYS A 63 -18.82 -8.89 -23.58
N ASP A 64 -19.07 -9.11 -22.30
CA ASP A 64 -19.97 -8.28 -21.50
C ASP A 64 -19.24 -7.06 -20.90
N ILE A 65 -17.92 -6.95 -21.08
CA ILE A 65 -17.14 -5.76 -20.73
C ILE A 65 -17.29 -4.73 -21.86
N ASP A 66 -18.25 -3.83 -21.70
CA ASP A 66 -18.58 -2.75 -22.64
C ASP A 66 -17.54 -1.59 -22.61
N ASP A 67 -16.70 -1.55 -21.58
CA ASP A 67 -15.67 -0.53 -21.42
C ASP A 67 -14.37 -0.95 -22.12
N ASP A 68 -14.09 -0.33 -23.28
CA ASP A 68 -12.85 -0.54 -24.04
C ASP A 68 -11.59 -0.27 -23.21
N GLU A 69 -11.65 0.64 -22.23
CA GLU A 69 -10.53 0.89 -21.33
C GLU A 69 -10.30 -0.30 -20.40
N GLN A 70 -11.37 -0.86 -19.82
CA GLN A 70 -11.26 -2.07 -18.99
C GLN A 70 -10.77 -3.27 -19.80
N ARG A 71 -11.23 -3.42 -21.06
CA ARG A 71 -10.78 -4.49 -21.95
C ARG A 71 -9.28 -4.38 -22.23
N GLN A 72 -8.77 -3.19 -22.56
CA GLN A 72 -7.34 -2.99 -22.81
C GLN A 72 -6.48 -3.30 -21.58
N ARG A 73 -6.94 -2.94 -20.38
CA ARG A 73 -6.24 -3.24 -19.12
C ARG A 73 -6.17 -4.74 -18.87
N LEU A 74 -7.30 -5.44 -19.03
CA LEU A 74 -7.34 -6.88 -18.86
C LEU A 74 -6.49 -7.61 -19.92
N GLU A 75 -6.48 -7.13 -21.16
CA GLU A 75 -5.58 -7.66 -22.19
C GLU A 75 -4.11 -7.50 -21.84
N ALA A 76 -3.69 -6.39 -21.23
CA ALA A 76 -2.31 -6.19 -20.81
C ALA A 76 -1.91 -7.20 -19.71
N ILE A 77 -2.78 -7.42 -18.72
CA ILE A 77 -2.61 -8.44 -17.67
C ILE A 77 -2.57 -9.85 -18.30
N LEU A 78 -3.43 -10.12 -19.29
CA LEU A 78 -3.48 -11.39 -20.01
C LEU A 78 -2.26 -11.65 -20.90
N LYS A 79 -1.57 -10.61 -21.37
CA LYS A 79 -0.37 -10.71 -22.22
C LYS A 79 0.95 -10.76 -21.42
N ALA A 80 0.91 -10.63 -20.09
CA ALA A 80 2.12 -10.70 -19.28
C ALA A 80 2.80 -12.08 -19.37
N ASP A 81 4.11 -12.11 -19.65
CA ASP A 81 4.87 -13.35 -19.88
C ASP A 81 5.63 -13.84 -18.64
N ASN A 82 5.78 -12.99 -17.63
CA ASN A 82 6.44 -13.31 -16.36
C ASN A 82 5.79 -12.56 -15.19
N PHE A 83 6.23 -12.88 -13.98
CA PHE A 83 5.71 -12.29 -12.74
C PHE A 83 5.83 -10.77 -12.70
N LEU A 84 6.99 -10.21 -13.08
CA LEU A 84 7.22 -8.76 -13.01
C LEU A 84 6.35 -7.99 -14.00
N ASP A 85 6.15 -8.52 -15.21
CA ASP A 85 5.29 -7.91 -16.22
C ASP A 85 3.81 -7.92 -15.77
N LEU A 86 3.40 -9.00 -15.10
CA LEU A 86 2.05 -9.11 -14.53
C LEU A 86 1.84 -8.05 -13.44
N ARG A 87 2.78 -7.93 -12.51
CA ARG A 87 2.72 -6.93 -11.43
C ARG A 87 2.76 -5.50 -11.95
N GLN A 88 3.58 -5.22 -12.96
CA GLN A 88 3.58 -3.91 -13.61
C GLN A 88 2.20 -3.59 -14.22
N ALA A 89 1.58 -4.55 -14.93
CA ALA A 89 0.27 -4.34 -15.53
C ALA A 89 -0.83 -4.09 -14.47
N GLU A 90 -0.82 -4.83 -13.36
CA GLU A 90 -1.73 -4.63 -12.22
C GLU A 90 -1.52 -3.26 -11.55
N MET A 91 -0.26 -2.85 -11.39
CA MET A 91 0.10 -1.55 -10.83
C MET A 91 -0.39 -0.40 -11.72
N GLU A 92 -0.23 -0.52 -13.03
CA GLU A 92 -0.73 0.46 -14.00
C GLU A 92 -2.26 0.61 -13.98
N ASP A 93 -2.99 -0.50 -13.82
CA ASP A 93 -4.45 -0.46 -13.65
C ASP A 93 -4.83 0.28 -12.35
N ARG A 94 -4.18 -0.06 -11.22
CA ARG A 94 -4.41 0.62 -9.93
C ARG A 94 -4.11 2.11 -10.01
N ARG A 95 -3.01 2.50 -10.68
CA ARG A 95 -2.64 3.91 -10.88
C ARG A 95 -3.78 4.71 -11.50
N LYS A 96 -4.42 4.18 -12.55
CA LYS A 96 -5.56 4.85 -13.20
C LYS A 96 -6.76 5.02 -12.26
N GLY A 97 -7.05 3.99 -11.46
CA GLY A 97 -8.06 4.05 -10.41
C GLY A 97 -7.77 5.15 -9.39
N TYR A 98 -6.54 5.18 -8.87
CA TYR A 98 -6.11 6.14 -7.86
C TYR A 98 -5.95 7.56 -8.39
N ALA A 99 -5.55 7.73 -9.64
CA ALA A 99 -5.55 9.03 -10.30
C ALA A 99 -6.96 9.65 -10.32
N LYS A 100 -7.99 8.84 -10.58
CA LYS A 100 -9.39 9.27 -10.53
C LYS A 100 -9.81 9.65 -9.11
N THR A 101 -9.46 8.83 -8.11
CA THR A 101 -9.78 9.11 -6.70
C THR A 101 -9.12 10.40 -6.22
N LEU A 102 -7.83 10.59 -6.51
CA LEU A 102 -7.08 11.80 -6.15
C LEU A 102 -7.66 13.04 -6.84
N ALA A 103 -7.95 12.95 -8.14
CA ALA A 103 -8.56 14.05 -8.88
C ALA A 103 -9.94 14.47 -8.35
N ALA A 104 -10.70 13.52 -7.77
CA ALA A 104 -11.98 13.81 -7.13
C ALA A 104 -11.83 14.49 -5.75
N ALA A 105 -10.65 14.43 -5.13
CA ALA A 105 -10.33 15.08 -3.85
C ALA A 105 -9.49 16.37 -4.03
N ALA A 106 -8.96 16.61 -5.23
CA ALA A 106 -7.91 17.60 -5.49
C ALA A 106 -8.27 19.05 -5.10
N ASP A 107 -9.55 19.40 -5.06
CA ASP A 107 -10.03 20.73 -4.65
C ASP A 107 -9.82 21.03 -3.15
N ARG A 108 -9.63 19.99 -2.34
CA ARG A 108 -9.51 20.05 -0.87
C ARG A 108 -8.11 19.71 -0.38
N LEU A 109 -7.22 19.29 -1.28
CA LEU A 109 -5.88 18.86 -0.94
C LEU A 109 -4.90 20.03 -1.05
N PRO A 110 -3.89 20.11 -0.19
CA PRO A 110 -2.87 21.16 -0.23
C PRO A 110 -1.84 20.93 -1.34
N ILE A 111 -2.27 20.76 -2.60
CA ILE A 111 -1.38 20.49 -3.74
C ILE A 111 -0.52 21.73 -4.04
N ALA A 112 0.80 21.54 -4.14
CA ALA A 112 1.75 22.57 -4.54
C ALA A 112 1.74 22.76 -6.06
N TYR A 113 0.72 23.44 -6.59
CA TYR A 113 0.53 23.64 -8.04
C TYR A 113 1.69 24.36 -8.73
N GLU A 114 2.34 25.31 -8.06
CA GLU A 114 3.51 26.02 -8.62
C GLU A 114 4.72 25.08 -8.77
N TYR A 115 4.99 24.27 -7.74
CA TYR A 115 6.04 23.25 -7.77
C TYR A 115 5.77 22.19 -8.87
N THR A 116 4.56 21.64 -8.91
CA THR A 116 4.20 20.63 -9.93
C THR A 116 4.27 21.20 -11.33
N ALA A 117 3.93 22.47 -11.53
CA ALA A 117 4.13 23.18 -12.78
C ALA A 117 5.61 23.28 -13.19
N GLY A 118 6.50 23.59 -12.24
CA GLY A 118 7.96 23.61 -12.47
C GLY A 118 8.50 22.26 -12.92
N LEU A 119 8.05 21.16 -12.29
CA LEU A 119 8.36 19.80 -12.77
C LEU A 119 7.83 19.59 -14.20
N CYS A 120 6.62 20.05 -14.50
CA CYS A 120 6.05 19.87 -15.82
C CYS A 120 6.84 20.58 -16.92
N GLU A 121 7.32 21.78 -16.65
CA GLU A 121 8.17 22.53 -17.57
C GLU A 121 9.53 21.82 -17.76
N LYS A 122 10.12 21.31 -16.68
CA LYS A 122 11.39 20.56 -16.71
C LYS A 122 11.29 19.26 -17.54
N PHE A 123 10.18 18.54 -17.44
CA PHE A 123 10.02 17.21 -18.04
C PHE A 123 9.06 17.14 -19.24
N GLY A 124 8.51 18.27 -19.68
CA GLY A 124 7.57 18.33 -20.80
C GLY A 124 6.22 17.67 -20.52
N LEU A 125 5.75 17.70 -19.27
CA LEU A 125 4.47 17.13 -18.84
C LEU A 125 3.30 18.10 -19.08
N ALA A 126 2.09 17.56 -19.11
CA ALA A 126 0.88 18.36 -19.00
C ALA A 126 0.82 19.02 -17.61
N LYS A 127 0.78 20.36 -17.57
CA LYS A 127 0.70 21.15 -16.35
C LYS A 127 -0.69 21.00 -15.70
N PRO A 128 -0.78 20.54 -14.44
CA PRO A 128 -2.04 20.63 -13.68
C PRO A 128 -2.35 22.09 -13.37
N GLU A 129 -3.64 22.43 -13.34
CA GLU A 129 -4.15 23.79 -13.14
C GLU A 129 -4.95 23.88 -11.85
N ALA A 130 -4.66 24.88 -11.03
CA ALA A 130 -5.36 25.10 -9.77
C ALA A 130 -6.84 25.47 -9.99
N GLU A 131 -7.17 26.16 -11.09
CA GLU A 131 -8.54 26.49 -11.47
C GLU A 131 -9.33 25.27 -11.98
N ARG A 132 -8.62 24.17 -12.31
CA ARG A 132 -9.20 22.89 -12.73
C ARG A 132 -8.52 21.74 -11.98
N PRO A 133 -8.75 21.56 -10.66
CA PRO A 133 -8.03 20.58 -9.85
C PRO A 133 -8.05 19.14 -10.38
N SER A 134 -9.13 18.75 -11.07
CA SER A 134 -9.25 17.44 -11.72
C SER A 134 -8.22 17.19 -12.82
N SER A 135 -7.55 18.23 -13.33
CA SER A 135 -6.43 18.14 -14.28
C SER A 135 -5.23 17.35 -13.71
N ILE A 136 -5.13 17.22 -12.38
CA ILE A 136 -4.09 16.43 -11.73
C ILE A 136 -4.12 14.96 -12.14
N ARG A 137 -5.27 14.45 -12.59
CA ARG A 137 -5.43 13.07 -13.06
C ARG A 137 -4.40 12.71 -14.12
N GLY A 138 -4.32 13.52 -15.18
CA GLY A 138 -3.43 13.25 -16.31
C GLY A 138 -1.96 13.34 -15.93
N TRP A 139 -1.64 14.15 -14.91
CA TRP A 139 -0.30 14.25 -14.36
C TRP A 139 0.06 13.01 -13.54
N VAL A 140 -0.84 12.56 -12.64
CA VAL A 140 -0.66 11.33 -11.85
C VAL A 140 -0.50 10.09 -12.76
N GLU A 141 -1.30 10.00 -13.82
CA GLU A 141 -1.20 8.94 -14.83
C GLU A 141 0.08 9.05 -15.69
N ALA A 142 0.83 10.15 -15.62
CA ALA A 142 2.08 10.33 -16.35
C ALA A 142 3.32 10.04 -15.48
N VAL A 143 3.22 10.13 -14.15
CA VAL A 143 4.36 9.87 -13.25
C VAL A 143 4.76 8.39 -13.30
N PRO A 144 6.03 8.05 -13.58
CA PRO A 144 6.53 6.69 -13.55
C PRO A 144 6.41 6.05 -12.16
N LEU A 145 6.14 4.75 -12.15
CA LEU A 145 6.09 3.96 -10.93
C LEU A 145 7.26 2.96 -10.88
N LEU A 146 7.85 2.84 -9.70
CA LEU A 146 8.83 1.81 -9.36
C LEU A 146 8.18 0.80 -8.42
N MET A 147 8.47 -0.48 -8.61
CA MET A 147 8.09 -1.52 -7.66
C MET A 147 9.31 -1.83 -6.81
N SER A 148 9.14 -1.82 -5.49
CA SER A 148 10.16 -2.23 -4.53
C SER A 148 9.66 -3.40 -3.71
N TRP A 149 10.51 -4.40 -3.51
CA TRP A 149 10.31 -5.54 -2.61
C TRP A 149 11.08 -5.35 -1.30
N ASP A 150 11.08 -4.11 -0.81
CA ASP A 150 11.64 -3.73 0.49
C ASP A 150 10.51 -3.34 1.46
N TRP A 151 10.75 -3.50 2.75
CA TRP A 151 9.80 -3.21 3.82
C TRP A 151 10.00 -1.83 4.45
N GLU A 152 11.09 -1.13 4.14
CA GLU A 152 11.45 0.11 4.81
C GLU A 152 10.47 1.28 4.59
N PHE A 153 9.45 1.16 3.73
CA PHE A 153 8.42 2.20 3.50
C PHE A 153 9.05 3.61 3.32
N ASN A 154 10.20 3.66 2.67
CA ASN A 154 10.98 4.87 2.54
C ASN A 154 10.44 5.69 1.38
N ALA A 155 9.72 6.79 1.61
CA ALA A 155 9.35 7.68 0.50
C ALA A 155 10.53 8.08 -0.42
N PHE A 156 11.76 7.99 0.12
CA PHE A 156 13.02 8.21 -0.58
C PHE A 156 13.97 7.01 -0.42
N MET A 157 13.77 5.90 -1.15
CA MET A 157 14.81 4.85 -1.23
C MET A 157 16.13 5.46 -1.75
N GLY A 158 17.09 5.77 -0.87
CA GLY A 158 18.47 6.14 -1.23
C GLY A 158 18.64 7.24 -2.29
N LYS A 159 17.79 8.28 -2.33
CA LYS A 159 17.76 9.31 -3.40
C LYS A 159 17.33 8.81 -4.79
N ALA A 160 16.82 7.58 -4.89
CA ALA A 160 16.25 6.99 -6.11
C ALA A 160 14.83 7.48 -6.44
N THR A 161 14.40 8.63 -5.89
CA THR A 161 13.16 9.31 -6.33
C THR A 161 13.30 9.92 -7.71
N LEU A 162 14.51 9.90 -8.28
CA LEU A 162 14.81 10.37 -9.62
C LEU A 162 15.43 9.25 -10.45
N ILE A 163 14.85 8.96 -11.61
CA ILE A 163 15.42 8.07 -12.64
C ILE A 163 15.90 8.94 -13.78
N ASP A 164 17.21 9.15 -13.90
CA ASP A 164 17.78 10.11 -14.84
C ASP A 164 17.11 11.50 -14.68
N ASP A 165 17.13 12.03 -13.45
CA ASP A 165 16.51 13.30 -13.03
C ASP A 165 14.98 13.36 -13.06
N LEU A 166 14.28 12.27 -13.43
CA LEU A 166 12.82 12.23 -13.53
C LEU A 166 12.15 11.72 -12.23
N PRO A 167 11.17 12.44 -11.65
CA PRO A 167 10.46 11.97 -10.47
C PRO A 167 9.74 10.64 -10.73
N CYS A 168 9.94 9.68 -9.83
CA CYS A 168 9.21 8.42 -9.81
C CYS A 168 8.60 8.17 -8.42
N ILE A 169 7.52 7.39 -8.39
CA ILE A 169 6.88 6.96 -7.15
C ILE A 169 7.20 5.49 -6.91
N CYS A 170 7.68 5.17 -5.72
CA CYS A 170 7.99 3.81 -5.30
C CYS A 170 6.78 3.18 -4.61
N ILE A 171 6.37 1.99 -5.07
CA ILE A 171 5.31 1.18 -4.46
C ILE A 171 5.93 -0.06 -3.82
N TYR A 172 5.68 -0.24 -2.52
CA TYR A 172 6.27 -1.28 -1.68
C TYR A 172 5.47 -2.58 -1.72
N GLU A 173 5.78 -3.46 -2.68
CA GLU A 173 5.05 -4.70 -2.94
C GLU A 173 5.07 -5.67 -1.76
N SER A 174 6.20 -5.83 -1.07
CA SER A 174 6.31 -6.68 0.12
C SER A 174 5.44 -6.17 1.27
N LEU A 175 5.43 -4.85 1.51
CA LEU A 175 4.56 -4.22 2.50
C LEU A 175 3.09 -4.45 2.15
N LEU A 176 2.68 -4.18 0.90
CA LEU A 176 1.29 -4.40 0.46
C LEU A 176 0.87 -5.86 0.64
N SER A 177 1.75 -6.79 0.28
CA SER A 177 1.52 -8.24 0.44
C SER A 177 1.34 -8.65 1.90
N ALA A 178 2.16 -8.09 2.78
CA ALA A 178 2.06 -8.31 4.20
C ALA A 178 0.79 -7.70 4.81
N CYS A 179 0.32 -6.58 4.27
CA CYS A 179 -0.93 -5.95 4.71
C CYS A 179 -2.11 -6.87 4.45
N ASP A 180 -2.19 -7.49 3.28
CA ASP A 180 -3.25 -8.46 2.96
C ASP A 180 -3.26 -9.61 3.98
N ALA A 181 -2.09 -10.19 4.25
CA ALA A 181 -1.95 -11.26 5.24
C ALA A 181 -2.24 -10.80 6.67
N PHE A 182 -1.84 -9.57 7.04
CA PHE A 182 -2.14 -9.01 8.35
C PHE A 182 -3.64 -8.78 8.53
N LEU A 183 -4.30 -8.25 7.51
CA LEU A 183 -5.73 -8.01 7.50
C LEU A 183 -6.53 -9.30 7.64
N ASP A 184 -6.08 -10.40 7.03
CA ASP A 184 -6.66 -11.72 7.27
C ASP A 184 -6.52 -12.19 8.73
N CYS A 185 -5.55 -11.67 9.49
CA CYS A 185 -5.42 -11.93 10.93
C CYS A 185 -6.40 -11.08 11.76
N ILE A 186 -6.57 -9.80 11.41
CA ILE A 186 -7.24 -8.82 12.28
C ILE A 186 -8.68 -8.50 11.87
N ALA A 187 -9.06 -8.74 10.62
CA ALA A 187 -10.39 -8.42 10.11
C ALA A 187 -11.53 -9.17 10.83
N PRO A 188 -11.40 -10.46 11.22
CA PRO A 188 -12.43 -11.13 12.02
C PRO A 188 -12.72 -10.38 13.34
N VAL A 189 -11.69 -9.79 13.96
CA VAL A 189 -11.82 -8.98 15.18
C VAL A 189 -12.52 -7.66 14.90
N ALA A 190 -12.10 -6.97 13.82
CA ALA A 190 -12.72 -5.71 13.39
C ALA A 190 -14.21 -5.88 13.04
N ILE A 191 -14.58 -6.99 12.38
CA ILE A 191 -15.96 -7.32 12.00
C ILE A 191 -16.81 -7.65 13.23
N ASN A 192 -16.27 -8.41 14.19
CA ASN A 192 -16.94 -8.70 15.46
C ASN A 192 -17.18 -7.43 16.28
N PHE A 193 -16.29 -6.44 16.21
CA PHE A 193 -16.52 -5.11 16.76
C PHE A 193 -17.58 -4.31 16.00
N GLY A 194 -17.50 -4.26 14.67
CA GLY A 194 -18.42 -3.49 13.82
C GLY A 194 -19.87 -3.99 13.86
N SER A 195 -20.08 -5.29 14.07
CA SER A 195 -21.41 -5.91 14.25
C SER A 195 -22.04 -5.64 15.62
N LYS A 196 -21.26 -5.22 16.63
CA LYS A 196 -21.69 -5.02 18.02
C LYS A 196 -21.53 -3.57 18.49
N THR A 197 -22.03 -2.60 17.73
CA THR A 197 -22.04 -1.17 18.13
C THR A 197 -23.04 -0.84 19.27
N ARG A 198 -23.02 -1.65 20.35
CA ARG A 198 -23.21 -1.32 21.78
C ARG A 198 -22.59 -2.44 22.61
N ALA A 199 -21.26 -2.60 22.58
CA ALA A 199 -20.58 -3.50 23.49
C ALA A 199 -19.35 -2.82 24.09
N ARG A 200 -19.21 -2.99 25.42
CA ARG A 200 -18.05 -2.61 26.22
C ARG A 200 -16.75 -3.08 25.56
N PRO A 201 -15.59 -2.47 25.89
CA PRO A 201 -14.29 -3.04 25.54
C PRO A 201 -14.28 -4.48 26.06
N THR A 202 -14.40 -5.43 25.14
CA THR A 202 -14.39 -6.85 25.47
C THR A 202 -12.95 -7.21 25.72
N SER A 203 -12.73 -7.94 26.80
CA SER A 203 -11.49 -8.61 27.19
C SER A 203 -10.92 -9.57 26.14
N ASP A 204 -11.47 -9.58 24.92
CA ASP A 204 -11.49 -10.75 24.05
C ASP A 204 -10.76 -10.44 22.74
N CYS A 205 -9.45 -10.22 22.84
CA CYS A 205 -8.56 -10.74 21.79
C CYS A 205 -8.46 -12.27 21.85
N GLU A 206 -8.99 -12.89 22.92
CA GLU A 206 -9.01 -14.33 23.17
C GLU A 206 -9.95 -15.12 22.23
N ALA A 207 -10.81 -14.46 21.46
CA ALA A 207 -11.71 -15.09 20.49
C ALA A 207 -11.14 -15.15 19.04
N MET A 208 -9.86 -14.80 18.84
CA MET A 208 -9.17 -14.94 17.55
C MET A 208 -8.81 -16.40 17.28
N GLY A 209 -9.77 -17.23 16.88
CA GLY A 209 -9.52 -18.65 16.58
C GLY A 209 -8.80 -19.38 17.73
N SER A 210 -8.13 -20.49 17.43
CA SER A 210 -7.17 -21.04 18.39
C SER A 210 -5.94 -20.12 18.46
N GLU A 211 -5.34 -19.97 19.65
CA GLU A 211 -4.10 -19.20 19.85
C GLU A 211 -3.00 -19.57 18.82
N SER A 212 -2.94 -20.85 18.47
CA SER A 212 -2.08 -21.43 17.43
C SER A 212 -2.31 -20.82 16.05
N GLU A 213 -3.57 -20.69 15.62
CA GLU A 213 -3.93 -20.23 14.28
C GLU A 213 -3.66 -18.73 14.12
N PHE A 214 -3.98 -17.92 15.14
CA PHE A 214 -3.60 -16.50 15.14
C PHE A 214 -2.08 -16.34 15.07
N MET A 215 -1.33 -17.17 15.82
CA MET A 215 0.12 -17.14 15.80
C MET A 215 0.70 -17.57 14.45
N GLU A 216 0.12 -18.59 13.82
CA GLU A 216 0.55 -19.04 12.49
C GLU A 216 0.31 -17.98 11.42
N ARG A 217 -0.85 -17.30 11.46
CA ARG A 217 -1.17 -16.20 10.53
C ARG A 217 -0.31 -14.95 10.79
N LEU A 218 -0.10 -14.58 12.05
CA LEU A 218 0.79 -13.48 12.43
C LEU A 218 2.24 -13.79 12.06
N HIS A 219 2.72 -15.01 12.30
CA HIS A 219 4.04 -15.47 11.85
C HIS A 219 4.15 -15.42 10.32
N SER A 220 3.12 -15.81 9.59
CA SER A 220 3.12 -15.76 8.13
C SER A 220 3.18 -14.33 7.60
N CYS A 221 2.43 -13.40 8.21
CA CYS A 221 2.49 -11.97 7.91
C CYS A 221 3.88 -11.36 8.22
N LEU A 222 4.44 -11.65 9.39
CA LEU A 222 5.77 -11.15 9.78
C LEU A 222 6.87 -11.73 8.90
N ARG A 223 6.77 -13.00 8.53
CA ARG A 223 7.68 -13.61 7.56
C ARG A 223 7.49 -12.98 6.17
N LEU A 224 6.29 -12.57 5.77
CA LEU A 224 6.11 -11.85 4.50
C LEU A 224 6.78 -10.47 4.55
N LEU A 225 6.63 -9.74 5.66
CA LEU A 225 7.26 -8.44 5.90
C LEU A 225 8.78 -8.52 5.88
N LEU A 226 9.33 -9.48 6.60
CA LEU A 226 10.78 -9.70 6.72
C LEU A 226 11.33 -10.51 5.53
N GLY A 227 10.53 -10.77 4.50
CA GLY A 227 10.92 -11.56 3.34
C GLY A 227 11.18 -13.05 3.60
N GLU A 228 10.87 -13.59 4.77
CA GLU A 228 11.09 -14.99 5.16
C GLU A 228 9.96 -15.99 4.76
N SER A 229 8.89 -15.59 4.06
CA SER A 229 7.81 -16.51 3.61
C SER A 229 7.21 -16.17 2.23
N ASN A 230 6.51 -17.15 1.64
CA ASN A 230 5.95 -17.09 0.29
C ASN A 230 4.69 -16.22 0.23
N TYR A 231 4.68 -15.31 -0.74
CA TYR A 231 3.48 -14.63 -1.22
C TYR A 231 2.39 -15.63 -1.66
N GLY A 232 1.14 -15.40 -1.24
CA GLY A 232 -0.04 -16.02 -1.82
C GLY A 232 -0.57 -17.31 -1.19
N LEU A 233 0.06 -17.90 -0.18
CA LEU A 233 -0.42 -19.15 0.46
C LEU A 233 -1.24 -18.89 1.73
N ALA A 234 -2.30 -18.09 1.64
CA ALA A 234 -3.35 -18.14 2.65
C ALA A 234 -4.25 -19.35 2.35
N SER A 235 -4.39 -20.27 3.32
CA SER A 235 -5.32 -21.40 3.22
C SER A 235 -6.75 -20.88 3.08
N LYS A 236 -7.49 -21.45 2.13
CA LYS A 236 -8.72 -20.92 1.55
C LYS A 236 -9.97 -21.19 2.40
N ASP A 237 -9.83 -21.64 3.64
CA ASP A 237 -10.95 -22.19 4.38
C ASP A 237 -11.46 -21.21 5.46
N GLU A 238 -12.74 -20.88 5.33
CA GLU A 238 -13.61 -20.16 6.26
C GLU A 238 -13.39 -18.64 6.48
N ILE A 239 -13.50 -17.86 5.40
CA ILE A 239 -13.91 -16.46 5.51
C ILE A 239 -15.30 -16.32 4.87
N GLU A 240 -16.34 -16.17 5.70
CA GLU A 240 -17.71 -15.94 5.25
C GLU A 240 -17.77 -14.80 4.22
N ARG A 241 -18.68 -14.91 3.24
CA ARG A 241 -18.82 -13.96 2.13
C ARG A 241 -18.94 -12.49 2.57
N LYS A 242 -19.48 -12.22 3.76
CA LYS A 242 -19.55 -10.88 4.37
C LYS A 242 -18.19 -10.37 4.84
N SER A 243 -17.39 -11.24 5.45
CA SER A 243 -16.03 -10.94 5.89
C SER A 243 -15.09 -10.68 4.72
N ARG A 244 -15.28 -11.38 3.59
CA ARG A 244 -14.48 -11.18 2.37
C ARG A 244 -14.60 -9.76 1.81
N ASN A 245 -15.81 -9.21 1.73
CA ASN A 245 -15.99 -7.83 1.24
C ASN A 245 -15.37 -6.79 2.19
N THR A 246 -15.45 -7.01 3.51
CA THR A 246 -14.79 -6.15 4.49
C THR A 246 -13.28 -6.22 4.40
N ILE A 247 -12.70 -7.42 4.30
CA ILE A 247 -11.25 -7.62 4.13
C ILE A 247 -10.77 -6.94 2.86
N MET A 248 -11.48 -7.13 1.74
CA MET A 248 -11.15 -6.46 0.49
C MET A 248 -11.19 -4.93 0.63
N ALA A 249 -12.18 -4.37 1.35
CA ALA A 249 -12.26 -2.93 1.57
C ALA A 249 -11.17 -2.38 2.51
N MET A 250 -10.76 -3.14 3.54
CA MET A 250 -9.63 -2.76 4.40
C MET A 250 -8.29 -2.91 3.67
N THR A 251 -8.17 -3.93 2.82
CA THR A 251 -7.01 -4.13 1.95
C THR A 251 -6.85 -2.95 1.02
N GLU A 252 -7.93 -2.58 0.34
CA GLU A 252 -7.98 -1.43 -0.53
C GLU A 252 -7.60 -0.13 0.20
N GLY A 253 -8.11 0.10 1.41
CA GLY A 253 -7.71 1.25 2.23
C GLY A 253 -6.23 1.27 2.63
N SER A 254 -5.63 0.10 2.86
CA SER A 254 -4.21 -0.04 3.17
C SER A 254 -3.34 0.28 1.94
N VAL A 255 -3.71 -0.28 0.79
CA VAL A 255 -3.04 0.01 -0.49
C VAL A 255 -3.15 1.50 -0.81
N GLN A 256 -4.35 2.07 -0.71
CA GLN A 256 -4.57 3.49 -0.94
C GLN A 256 -3.71 4.37 -0.03
N MET A 257 -3.54 3.99 1.25
CA MET A 257 -2.71 4.73 2.19
C MET A 257 -1.26 4.82 1.70
N VAL A 258 -0.67 3.69 1.31
CA VAL A 258 0.69 3.64 0.75
C VAL A 258 0.79 4.51 -0.50
N TRP A 259 -0.10 4.31 -1.46
CA TRP A 259 -0.05 5.02 -2.73
C TRP A 259 -0.22 6.53 -2.58
N PHE A 260 -1.23 6.96 -1.84
CA PHE A 260 -1.50 8.40 -1.65
C PHE A 260 -0.47 9.07 -0.75
N HIS A 261 0.21 8.33 0.13
CA HIS A 261 1.33 8.86 0.90
C HIS A 261 2.49 9.25 -0.05
N GLU A 262 2.87 8.34 -0.94
CA GLU A 262 3.94 8.58 -1.93
C GLU A 262 3.57 9.67 -2.95
N PHE A 263 2.34 9.66 -3.46
CA PHE A 263 1.82 10.77 -4.25
C PHE A 263 1.79 12.07 -3.45
N GLY A 264 1.53 12.00 -2.14
CA GLY A 264 1.57 13.14 -1.23
C GLY A 264 2.94 13.78 -1.20
N HIS A 265 4.02 13.01 -1.01
CA HIS A 265 5.38 13.54 -1.06
C HIS A 265 5.66 14.30 -2.35
N LEU A 266 5.25 13.74 -3.49
CA LEU A 266 5.49 14.37 -4.77
C LEU A 266 4.60 15.62 -4.96
N LEU A 267 3.31 15.57 -4.64
CA LEU A 267 2.36 16.66 -4.86
C LEU A 267 2.49 17.83 -3.88
N LEU A 268 3.11 17.60 -2.72
CA LEU A 268 3.43 18.61 -1.72
C LEU A 268 4.79 19.27 -1.96
N GLY A 269 5.58 18.78 -2.93
CA GLY A 269 6.90 19.32 -3.22
C GLY A 269 7.99 18.88 -2.25
N HIS A 270 7.83 17.71 -1.61
CA HIS A 270 8.81 17.21 -0.63
C HIS A 270 10.14 16.79 -1.28
N LEU A 271 10.22 16.61 -2.61
CA LEU A 271 11.49 16.30 -3.30
C LEU A 271 12.53 17.43 -3.16
N GLU A 272 12.09 18.68 -3.03
CA GLU A 272 12.97 19.85 -2.90
C GLU A 272 13.22 20.26 -1.45
N GLN A 273 12.62 19.53 -0.50
CA GLN A 273 12.72 19.81 0.92
C GLN A 273 13.74 18.89 1.60
N PRO A 274 14.43 19.36 2.66
CA PRO A 274 15.21 18.48 3.52
C PRO A 274 14.31 17.41 4.17
N GLU A 275 14.82 16.19 4.26
CA GLU A 275 14.17 15.11 4.99
C GLU A 275 13.87 15.54 6.43
N SER A 276 12.64 15.31 6.89
CA SER A 276 12.21 15.65 8.23
C SER A 276 10.96 14.89 8.64
N HIS A 277 10.68 14.81 9.94
CA HIS A 277 9.43 14.23 10.42
C HIS A 277 8.18 14.94 9.89
N THR A 278 8.29 16.25 9.61
CA THR A 278 7.16 17.06 9.16
C THR A 278 6.63 16.60 7.81
N ILE A 279 7.51 16.33 6.85
CA ILE A 279 7.11 15.93 5.49
C ILE A 279 6.37 14.58 5.49
N GLU A 280 6.74 13.66 6.40
CA GLU A 280 6.06 12.38 6.59
C GLU A 280 4.64 12.55 7.15
N PHE A 281 4.46 13.42 8.16
CA PHE A 281 3.13 13.72 8.70
C PHE A 281 2.23 14.45 7.69
N GLU A 282 2.82 15.31 6.85
CA GLU A 282 2.10 16.00 5.78
C GLU A 282 1.64 15.02 4.70
N ALA A 283 2.50 14.09 4.28
CA ALA A 283 2.16 13.02 3.34
C ALA A 283 1.10 12.07 3.92
N ASP A 284 1.21 11.68 5.20
CA ASP A 284 0.18 10.89 5.90
C ASP A 284 -1.17 11.60 5.88
N ARG A 285 -1.18 12.88 6.24
CA ARG A 285 -2.40 13.68 6.27
C ARG A 285 -2.99 13.84 4.88
N PHE A 286 -2.16 14.02 3.86
CA PHE A 286 -2.59 14.05 2.46
C PHE A 286 -3.31 12.75 2.10
N ALA A 287 -2.68 11.60 2.35
CA ALA A 287 -3.24 10.28 2.05
C ALA A 287 -4.58 10.04 2.75
N LEU A 288 -4.62 10.28 4.07
CA LEU A 288 -5.84 10.13 4.86
C LEU A 288 -6.96 11.06 4.39
N SER A 289 -6.64 12.27 3.91
CA SER A 289 -7.61 13.20 3.35
C SER A 289 -8.24 12.69 2.05
N VAL A 290 -7.43 12.07 1.17
CA VAL A 290 -7.94 11.44 -0.06
C VAL A 290 -8.90 10.29 0.28
N ILE A 291 -8.50 9.41 1.20
CA ILE A 291 -9.31 8.24 1.62
C ILE A 291 -10.60 8.70 2.30
N ALA A 292 -10.53 9.69 3.19
CA ALA A 292 -11.71 10.25 3.84
C ALA A 292 -12.69 10.89 2.82
N ASN A 293 -12.18 11.53 1.78
CA ASN A 293 -13.00 12.13 0.73
C ASN A 293 -13.69 11.07 -0.13
N ASP A 294 -12.98 10.01 -0.55
CA ASP A 294 -13.58 8.91 -1.32
C ASP A 294 -14.67 8.19 -0.53
N THR A 295 -14.52 8.13 0.79
CA THR A 295 -15.44 7.41 1.67
C THR A 295 -16.53 8.28 2.28
N ALA A 296 -16.52 9.59 2.07
CA ALA A 296 -17.47 10.52 2.68
C ALA A 296 -18.94 10.14 2.40
N GLY A 297 -19.74 9.97 3.47
CA GLY A 297 -21.18 9.68 3.37
C GLY A 297 -21.54 8.24 2.98
N LYS A 298 -20.57 7.34 2.79
CA LYS A 298 -20.83 5.94 2.43
C LYS A 298 -20.95 5.05 3.69
N PRO A 299 -21.95 4.17 3.83
CA PRO A 299 -22.08 3.28 4.99
C PRO A 299 -20.89 2.33 5.20
N LEU A 300 -20.15 2.00 4.13
CA LEU A 300 -18.96 1.13 4.16
C LEU A 300 -17.64 1.90 4.35
N ALA A 301 -17.71 3.22 4.56
CA ALA A 301 -16.56 4.11 4.72
C ALA A 301 -15.60 3.74 5.86
N VAL A 302 -16.11 3.03 6.86
CA VAL A 302 -15.32 2.64 8.03
C VAL A 302 -14.21 1.66 7.64
N TRP A 303 -14.42 0.82 6.62
CA TRP A 303 -13.47 -0.26 6.29
C TRP A 303 -12.19 0.26 5.62
N PRO A 304 -12.24 1.12 4.59
CA PRO A 304 -11.01 1.70 4.05
C PRO A 304 -10.26 2.58 5.07
N GLY A 305 -10.99 3.32 5.92
CA GLY A 305 -10.36 4.10 7.00
C GLY A 305 -9.65 3.20 8.02
N LEU A 306 -10.25 2.08 8.41
CA LEU A 306 -9.57 1.10 9.26
C LEU A 306 -8.38 0.44 8.54
N GLY A 307 -8.48 0.18 7.24
CA GLY A 307 -7.36 -0.26 6.41
C GLY A 307 -6.18 0.70 6.43
N SER A 308 -6.41 2.02 6.30
CA SER A 308 -5.30 2.98 6.38
C SER A 308 -4.56 2.92 7.73
N MET A 309 -5.26 2.57 8.81
CA MET A 309 -4.65 2.45 10.14
C MET A 309 -3.77 1.21 10.28
N THR A 310 -3.99 0.17 9.47
CA THR A 310 -3.25 -1.09 9.59
C THR A 310 -1.83 -0.98 9.08
N ILE A 311 -1.55 -0.07 8.13
CA ILE A 311 -0.18 0.29 7.71
C ILE A 311 0.63 0.75 8.92
N PHE A 312 0.12 1.72 9.69
CA PHE A 312 0.86 2.27 10.83
C PHE A 312 1.12 1.25 11.93
N ILE A 313 0.24 0.26 12.10
CA ILE A 313 0.43 -0.81 13.08
C ILE A 313 1.49 -1.80 12.62
N LEU A 314 1.48 -2.14 11.35
CA LEU A 314 2.53 -2.99 10.77
C LEU A 314 3.90 -2.31 10.96
N LEU A 315 3.99 -1.00 10.70
CA LEU A 315 5.21 -0.23 10.98
C LEU A 315 5.60 -0.27 12.47
N ASP A 316 4.67 -0.11 13.41
CA ASP A 316 4.96 -0.16 14.85
C ASP A 316 5.45 -1.54 15.32
N ILE A 317 4.88 -2.61 14.74
CA ILE A 317 5.34 -3.97 14.99
C ILE A 317 6.76 -4.16 14.46
N ILE A 318 7.06 -3.69 13.25
CA ILE A 318 8.40 -3.77 12.63
C ILE A 318 9.42 -2.99 13.45
N GLU A 319 9.16 -1.71 13.75
CA GLU A 319 10.04 -0.87 14.57
C GLU A 319 10.36 -1.52 15.92
N THR A 320 9.34 -2.09 16.56
CA THR A 320 9.51 -2.77 17.85
C THR A 320 10.33 -4.06 17.74
N ILE A 321 10.17 -4.83 16.65
CA ILE A 321 10.89 -6.09 16.42
C ILE A 321 12.36 -5.82 16.09
N GLU A 322 12.62 -4.91 15.15
CA GLU A 322 13.96 -4.58 14.68
C GLU A 322 14.74 -3.70 15.66
N LYS A 323 14.06 -3.13 16.67
CA LYS A 323 14.61 -2.10 17.56
C LYS A 323 15.16 -0.92 16.75
N HIS A 324 14.45 -0.55 15.69
CA HIS A 324 14.74 0.68 14.97
C HIS A 324 14.30 1.86 15.85
N ASP A 325 15.26 2.70 16.22
CA ASP A 325 14.97 3.99 16.83
C ASP A 325 14.49 4.98 15.76
N GLU A 326 13.77 6.03 16.18
CA GLU A 326 13.39 7.14 15.30
C GLU A 326 14.63 7.65 14.54
N THR A 327 14.53 7.69 13.21
CA THR A 327 15.57 8.32 12.39
C THR A 327 15.26 9.81 12.25
N PRO A 328 16.24 10.66 11.90
CA PRO A 328 15.99 12.08 11.62
C PRO A 328 14.96 12.30 10.49
N SER A 329 14.83 11.34 9.58
CA SER A 329 13.96 11.40 8.40
C SER A 329 12.58 10.77 8.62
N HIS A 330 12.45 9.76 9.49
CA HIS A 330 11.18 9.05 9.71
C HIS A 330 10.73 9.11 11.18
N PRO A 331 9.54 9.66 11.47
CA PRO A 331 8.99 9.66 12.82
C PRO A 331 8.54 8.26 13.20
N SER A 332 8.56 7.93 14.51
CA SER A 332 8.11 6.61 14.96
C SER A 332 6.66 6.33 14.54
N ALA A 333 6.40 5.07 14.24
CA ALA A 333 5.07 4.58 13.95
C ALA A 333 4.06 4.95 15.04
N LYS A 334 4.47 4.95 16.32
CA LYS A 334 3.60 5.39 17.44
C LYS A 334 3.12 6.83 17.30
N ARG A 335 4.00 7.75 16.86
CA ARG A 335 3.62 9.14 16.62
C ARG A 335 2.70 9.26 15.40
N ARG A 336 2.96 8.49 14.35
CA ARG A 336 2.10 8.42 13.14
C ARG A 336 0.71 7.87 13.46
N ILE A 337 0.60 6.80 14.25
CA ILE A 337 -0.66 6.25 14.76
C ILE A 337 -1.46 7.33 15.51
N LYS A 338 -0.80 8.07 16.42
CA LYS A 338 -1.46 9.14 17.17
C LYS A 338 -1.99 10.23 16.23
N ALA A 339 -1.17 10.71 15.31
CA ALA A 339 -1.58 11.74 14.34
C ALA A 339 -2.75 11.27 13.45
N ALA A 340 -2.73 10.01 13.01
CA ALA A 340 -3.80 9.42 12.22
C ALA A 340 -5.12 9.27 13.03
N LEU A 341 -5.03 8.89 14.31
CA LEU A 341 -6.20 8.87 15.21
C LEU A 341 -6.79 10.28 15.39
N ASP A 342 -5.95 11.29 15.64
CA ASP A 342 -6.39 12.69 15.78
C ASP A 342 -7.04 13.23 14.49
N PHE A 343 -6.59 12.75 13.33
CA PHE A 343 -7.24 13.04 12.04
C PHE A 343 -8.63 12.38 11.96
N TRP A 344 -8.72 11.08 12.22
CA TRP A 344 -9.97 10.33 12.09
C TRP A 344 -11.01 10.76 13.11
N GLU A 345 -10.62 11.23 14.30
CA GLU A 345 -11.55 11.78 15.30
C GLU A 345 -12.42 12.89 14.69
N LYS A 346 -11.82 13.70 13.81
CA LYS A 346 -12.47 14.83 13.14
C LYS A 346 -13.14 14.41 11.84
N ALA A 347 -12.46 13.59 11.03
CA ALA A 347 -12.92 13.23 9.69
C ALA A 347 -14.03 12.17 9.70
N ASN A 348 -13.92 11.16 10.56
CA ASN A 348 -14.88 10.06 10.67
C ASN A 348 -14.85 9.43 12.08
N PRO A 349 -15.70 9.89 13.02
CA PRO A 349 -15.72 9.40 14.40
C PRO A 349 -15.93 7.89 14.55
N LEU A 350 -16.54 7.23 13.55
CA LEU A 350 -16.71 5.77 13.55
C LEU A 350 -15.37 5.06 13.32
N VAL A 351 -14.57 5.53 12.36
CA VAL A 351 -13.20 5.03 12.13
C VAL A 351 -12.37 5.24 13.39
N PHE A 352 -12.40 6.45 13.96
CA PHE A 352 -11.69 6.74 15.20
C PHE A 352 -12.09 5.83 16.36
N THR A 353 -13.40 5.66 16.59
CA THR A 353 -13.89 4.82 17.69
C THR A 353 -13.44 3.38 17.49
N ALA A 354 -13.61 2.81 16.29
CA ALA A 354 -13.17 1.46 15.99
C ALA A 354 -11.65 1.33 16.14
N ALA A 355 -10.87 2.21 15.51
CA ALA A 355 -9.41 2.24 15.56
C ALA A 355 -8.89 2.32 17.01
N ARG A 356 -9.40 3.26 17.81
CA ARG A 356 -9.02 3.43 19.21
C ARG A 356 -9.37 2.21 20.07
N SER A 357 -10.45 1.50 19.75
CA SER A 357 -10.94 0.38 20.57
C SER A 357 -10.16 -0.92 20.40
N PHE A 358 -9.67 -1.26 19.20
CA PHE A 358 -9.02 -2.56 18.99
C PHE A 358 -7.54 -2.48 18.59
N LEU A 359 -7.07 -1.39 17.99
CA LEU A 359 -5.70 -1.32 17.49
C LEU A 359 -4.63 -1.42 18.60
N PRO A 360 -4.73 -0.72 19.75
CA PRO A 360 -3.73 -0.86 20.82
C PRO A 360 -3.65 -2.28 21.40
N SER A 361 -4.78 -2.98 21.48
CA SER A 361 -4.85 -4.36 21.95
C SER A 361 -4.24 -5.34 20.95
N VAL A 362 -4.46 -5.12 19.65
CA VAL A 362 -3.82 -5.89 18.56
C VAL A 362 -2.30 -5.68 18.61
N THR A 363 -1.85 -4.42 18.60
CA THR A 363 -0.43 -4.06 18.68
C THR A 363 0.26 -4.70 19.89
N ALA A 364 -0.28 -4.52 21.10
CA ALA A 364 0.30 -5.08 22.31
C ALA A 364 0.30 -6.61 22.32
N THR A 365 -0.71 -7.25 21.72
CA THR A 365 -0.77 -8.71 21.60
C THR A 365 0.26 -9.23 20.61
N CYS A 366 0.38 -8.62 19.43
CA CYS A 366 1.40 -8.96 18.44
C CYS A 366 2.81 -8.83 19.04
N ILE A 367 3.14 -7.68 19.65
CA ILE A 367 4.47 -7.43 20.24
C ILE A 367 4.80 -8.44 21.34
N ARG A 368 3.89 -8.67 22.29
CA ARG A 368 4.12 -9.62 23.41
C ARG A 368 4.38 -11.01 22.88
N ARG A 369 3.61 -11.44 21.89
CA ARG A 369 3.70 -12.80 21.34
C ARG A 369 4.95 -13.00 20.47
N CYS A 370 5.36 -11.99 19.69
CA CYS A 370 6.65 -12.02 18.98
C CYS A 370 7.85 -12.12 19.94
N SER A 371 7.75 -11.43 21.09
CA SER A 371 8.79 -11.47 22.12
C SER A 371 8.85 -12.83 22.82
N ALA A 372 7.70 -13.45 23.12
CA ALA A 372 7.61 -14.72 23.84
C ALA A 372 8.09 -15.94 23.03
N THR A 373 7.92 -15.93 21.70
CA THR A 373 8.31 -17.05 20.83
C THR A 373 9.80 -17.03 20.45
N GLY A 374 10.56 -16.03 20.88
CA GLY A 374 11.98 -15.91 20.54
C GLY A 374 12.25 -15.67 19.05
N MET A 375 11.20 -15.39 18.26
CA MET A 375 11.31 -15.04 16.84
C MET A 375 12.32 -13.93 16.61
N CYS A 376 12.35 -12.92 17.50
CA CYS A 376 13.23 -11.77 17.37
C CYS A 376 14.66 -12.00 17.91
N HIS A 377 14.94 -13.04 18.70
CA HIS A 377 16.24 -13.22 19.37
C HIS A 377 17.19 -14.21 18.68
N SER A 378 16.68 -15.08 17.80
CA SER A 378 17.47 -16.20 17.27
C SER A 378 18.23 -15.93 15.96
N ARG A 379 18.04 -14.79 15.29
CA ARG A 379 18.64 -14.55 13.96
C ARG A 379 19.37 -13.22 13.74
N ILE A 380 19.24 -12.25 14.65
CA ILE A 380 19.95 -10.96 14.60
C ILE A 380 21.49 -11.12 14.65
N SER A 381 22.01 -12.23 15.20
CA SER A 381 23.45 -12.51 15.22
C SER A 381 24.03 -13.03 13.89
N ARG A 382 23.19 -13.41 12.90
CA ARG A 382 23.66 -13.83 11.56
C ARG A 382 23.68 -12.72 10.52
N VAL A 383 23.07 -11.56 10.82
CA VAL A 383 22.94 -10.43 9.88
C VAL A 383 24.12 -9.46 9.96
N ARG A 384 25.07 -9.65 10.90
CA ARG A 384 26.23 -8.76 11.09
C ARG A 384 27.61 -9.36 10.77
N ASN A 385 27.68 -10.51 10.11
CA ASN A 385 28.94 -11.07 9.60
C ASN A 385 28.94 -11.20 8.09
#